data_AF-N6SYV0-F1
#
_entry.id   AF-N6SYV0-F1
#
_cell.length_a   1.000
_cell.length_b   1.000
_cell.length_c   1.000
_cell.angle_alpha   90.00
_cell.angle_beta   90.00
_cell.angle_gamma   90.00
#
_symmetry.space_group_name_H-M   'P 1'
#
loop_
_entity.id
_entity.type
_entity.pdbx_description
1 polymer ?
#
loop_
_entity_poly.entity_id
_entity_poly.type
_entity_poly.pdbx_seq_one_letter_code
_entity_poly.pdbx_strand_id
1 'polypeptide(L)'
;MSILELNKPNTSLKFKHFLLDADNLKEYESLIKCVTEGTQLSLLDYVTKEFNKLCTDVHHTTYQVVFGPVSAHLEIVSASETWAQFDGSSLHNSDLPDYSFSPQEYITQIGQYLLELPQHLEPFLFKENPALTCALKAIDQEYADAPDREGALAQIFLQKVARGICNSFAEKVLSISTLSQPASRQLSHDINYLNNILQDLGITMSENLQQLLALLKIPPDQYQVQSIGYSAKYVAGIRQIRHLMSN
;
A
#
# COMPACT_ATOMS: atom_id res chain seq x y z
N MET A 1 -36.77 -25.46 17.52
CA MET A 1 -37.93 -25.12 16.69
C MET A 1 -37.68 -23.74 16.13
N SER A 2 -37.35 -23.63 14.85
CA SER A 2 -37.02 -22.35 14.21
C SER A 2 -38.28 -21.48 14.09
N ILE A 3 -38.15 -20.15 14.12
CA ILE A 3 -39.27 -19.21 13.84
C ILE A 3 -39.96 -19.53 12.51
N LEU A 4 -39.22 -20.06 11.55
CA LEU A 4 -39.74 -20.50 10.24
C LEU A 4 -40.64 -21.75 10.34
N GLU A 5 -40.47 -22.57 11.38
CA GLU A 5 -41.29 -23.77 11.58
C GLU A 5 -42.65 -23.47 12.22
N LEU A 6 -42.76 -22.38 12.99
CA LEU A 6 -44.00 -21.95 13.64
C LEU A 6 -45.01 -21.36 12.66
N ASN A 7 -44.55 -20.76 11.56
CA ASN A 7 -45.39 -20.09 10.57
C ASN A 7 -45.59 -20.89 9.27
N LYS A 8 -45.50 -22.22 9.33
CA LYS A 8 -45.88 -23.07 8.19
C LYS A 8 -47.37 -22.83 7.81
N PRO A 9 -47.74 -22.94 6.52
CA PRO A 9 -49.11 -22.67 6.07
C PRO A 9 -50.17 -23.57 6.75
N ASN A 10 -49.75 -24.70 7.33
CA ASN A 10 -50.61 -25.69 7.99
C ASN A 10 -50.70 -25.57 9.52
N THR A 11 -50.11 -24.53 10.15
CA THR A 11 -50.30 -24.30 11.59
C THR A 11 -51.62 -23.58 11.84
N SER A 12 -52.46 -24.12 12.73
CA SER A 12 -53.79 -23.58 13.06
C SER A 12 -53.77 -22.18 13.70
N LEU A 13 -52.62 -21.77 14.25
CA LEU A 13 -52.38 -20.46 14.83
C LEU A 13 -51.36 -19.68 14.00
N LYS A 14 -51.83 -18.62 13.32
CA LYS A 14 -50.97 -17.65 12.64
C LYS A 14 -50.53 -16.58 13.65
N PHE A 15 -49.55 -16.93 14.49
CA PHE A 15 -49.06 -16.08 15.58
C PHE A 15 -48.69 -14.65 15.15
N LYS A 16 -48.27 -14.45 13.90
CA LYS A 16 -48.01 -13.10 13.35
C LYS A 16 -49.18 -12.13 13.53
N HIS A 17 -50.43 -12.58 13.34
CA HIS A 17 -51.61 -11.71 13.45
C HIS A 17 -52.03 -11.41 14.90
N PHE A 18 -51.43 -12.09 15.88
CA PHE A 18 -51.67 -11.85 17.31
C PHE A 18 -50.53 -11.06 17.97
N LEU A 19 -49.31 -11.15 17.42
CA LEU A 19 -48.10 -10.56 18.01
C LEU A 19 -47.74 -9.21 17.39
N LEU A 20 -48.22 -8.90 16.19
CA LEU A 20 -47.85 -7.71 15.44
C LEU A 20 -49.10 -6.88 15.13
N ASP A 21 -48.99 -5.57 15.27
CA ASP A 21 -49.96 -4.63 14.71
C ASP A 21 -49.89 -4.61 13.17
N ALA A 22 -50.81 -3.87 12.53
CA ALA A 22 -50.95 -3.86 11.08
C ALA A 22 -49.70 -3.38 10.33
N ASP A 23 -48.93 -2.46 10.91
CA ASP A 23 -47.72 -1.90 10.29
C ASP A 23 -46.55 -2.88 10.42
N ASN A 24 -46.34 -3.41 11.63
CA ASN A 24 -45.31 -4.42 11.91
C ASN A 24 -45.57 -5.74 11.16
N LEU A 25 -46.84 -6.10 10.94
CA LEU A 25 -47.20 -7.28 10.16
C LEU A 25 -46.84 -7.12 8.68
N LYS A 26 -47.04 -5.93 8.11
CA LYS A 26 -46.59 -5.61 6.74
C LYS A 26 -45.07 -5.69 6.63
N GLU A 27 -44.35 -5.16 7.61
CA GLU A 27 -42.89 -5.21 7.63
C GLU A 27 -42.37 -6.65 7.72
N TYR A 28 -42.97 -7.48 8.57
CA TYR A 28 -42.66 -8.91 8.68
C TYR A 28 -42.96 -9.68 7.39
N GLU A 29 -44.10 -9.42 6.74
CA GLU A 29 -44.46 -10.09 5.49
C GLU A 29 -43.56 -9.65 4.33
N SER A 30 -43.20 -8.36 4.25
CA SER A 30 -42.18 -7.87 3.32
C SER A 30 -40.82 -8.50 3.58
N LEU A 31 -40.41 -8.64 4.84
CA LEU A 31 -39.16 -9.30 5.22
C LEU A 31 -39.14 -10.76 4.76
N ILE A 32 -40.16 -11.55 5.10
CA ILE A 32 -40.28 -12.96 4.70
C ILE A 32 -40.31 -13.09 3.17
N LYS A 33 -41.08 -12.23 2.49
CA LYS A 33 -41.15 -12.23 1.03
C LYS A 33 -39.78 -11.97 0.42
N CYS A 34 -39.05 -10.98 0.93
CA CYS A 34 -37.71 -10.68 0.43
C CYS A 34 -36.69 -11.79 0.71
N VAL A 35 -36.69 -12.40 1.91
CA VAL A 35 -35.84 -13.57 2.21
C VAL A 35 -36.16 -14.73 1.25
N THR A 36 -37.45 -14.98 1.00
CA THR A 36 -37.92 -16.18 0.27
C THR A 36 -37.77 -16.04 -1.24
N GLU A 37 -37.97 -14.83 -1.77
CA GLU A 37 -37.84 -14.51 -3.20
C GLU A 37 -36.39 -14.19 -3.61
N GLY A 38 -35.46 -14.15 -2.65
CA GLY A 38 -34.03 -13.90 -2.90
C GLY A 38 -33.70 -12.44 -3.27
N THR A 39 -34.64 -11.51 -3.13
CA THR A 39 -34.35 -10.08 -3.23
C THR A 39 -33.52 -9.64 -2.03
N GLN A 40 -32.38 -8.97 -2.29
CA GLN A 40 -31.50 -8.44 -1.23
C GLN A 40 -32.31 -7.67 -0.19
N LEU A 41 -32.24 -8.14 1.05
CA LEU A 41 -32.79 -7.41 2.19
C LEU A 41 -31.82 -6.31 2.57
N SER A 42 -32.27 -5.07 2.41
CA SER A 42 -31.56 -3.90 2.91
C SER A 42 -31.61 -3.76 4.44
N LEU A 43 -32.23 -4.73 5.14
CA LEU A 43 -32.44 -4.71 6.58
C LEU A 43 -31.12 -4.71 7.35
N LEU A 44 -30.06 -5.28 6.77
CA LEU A 44 -28.71 -5.28 7.32
C LEU A 44 -27.74 -4.39 6.54
N ASP A 45 -28.20 -3.56 5.59
CA ASP A 45 -27.30 -2.72 4.79
C ASP A 45 -26.53 -1.74 5.66
N TYR A 46 -27.23 -1.11 6.62
CA TYR A 46 -26.58 -0.22 7.59
C TYR A 46 -25.51 -0.97 8.40
N VAL A 47 -25.86 -2.13 8.94
CA VAL A 47 -24.93 -2.96 9.74
C VAL A 47 -23.73 -3.40 8.89
N THR A 48 -23.97 -3.89 7.68
CA THR A 48 -22.94 -4.33 6.72
C THR A 48 -22.03 -3.17 6.35
N LYS A 49 -22.58 -1.98 6.12
CA LYS A 49 -21.82 -0.77 5.83
C LYS A 49 -20.92 -0.37 7.00
N GLU A 50 -21.45 -0.37 8.22
CA GLU A 50 -20.66 -0.04 9.42
C GLU A 50 -19.58 -1.10 9.70
N PHE A 51 -19.88 -2.38 9.49
CA PHE A 51 -18.88 -3.46 9.60
C PHE A 51 -17.78 -3.35 8.54
N ASN A 52 -18.12 -3.07 7.29
CA ASN A 52 -17.13 -2.85 6.24
C ASN A 52 -16.24 -1.66 6.57
N LYS A 53 -16.83 -0.56 7.05
CA LYS A 53 -16.07 0.60 7.52
C LYS A 53 -15.12 0.24 8.66
N LEU A 54 -15.59 -0.50 9.68
CA LEU A 54 -14.74 -0.97 10.76
C LEU A 54 -13.58 -1.83 10.24
N CYS A 55 -13.84 -2.73 9.29
CA CYS A 55 -12.81 -3.56 8.66
C CYS A 55 -11.78 -2.69 7.93
N THR A 56 -12.22 -1.68 7.17
CA THR A 56 -11.34 -0.71 6.49
C THR A 56 -10.50 0.07 7.50
N ASP A 57 -11.09 0.57 8.59
CA ASP A 57 -10.38 1.35 9.60
C ASP A 57 -9.33 0.51 10.34
N VAL A 58 -9.65 -0.74 10.68
CA VAL A 58 -8.70 -1.68 11.31
C VAL A 58 -7.57 -2.04 10.36
N HIS A 59 -7.89 -2.32 9.09
CA HIS A 59 -6.88 -2.61 8.07
C HIS A 59 -5.95 -1.42 7.84
N HIS A 60 -6.52 -0.22 7.72
CA HIS A 60 -5.73 1.01 7.58
C HIS A 60 -4.83 1.26 8.79
N THR A 61 -5.35 1.06 10.00
CA THR A 61 -4.55 1.17 11.23
C THR A 61 -3.41 0.16 11.23
N THR A 62 -3.68 -1.07 10.82
CA THR A 62 -2.66 -2.14 10.71
C THR A 62 -1.58 -1.75 9.70
N TYR A 63 -1.99 -1.22 8.54
CA TYR A 63 -1.08 -0.67 7.55
C TYR A 63 -0.21 0.46 8.13
N GLN A 64 -0.80 1.41 8.86
CA GLN A 64 -0.05 2.52 9.46
C GLN A 64 0.99 2.03 10.47
N VAL A 65 0.64 1.04 11.31
CA VAL A 65 1.57 0.45 12.28
C VAL A 65 2.75 -0.23 11.59
N VAL A 66 2.48 -0.99 10.52
CA VAL A 66 3.53 -1.65 9.72
C VAL A 66 4.37 -0.64 8.93
N PHE A 67 3.76 0.42 8.43
CA PHE A 67 4.45 1.44 7.65
C PHE A 67 5.28 2.42 8.51
N GLY A 68 4.87 2.64 9.76
CA GLY A 68 5.46 3.63 10.67
C GLY A 68 6.99 3.58 10.78
N PRO A 69 7.61 2.41 11.08
CA PRO A 69 9.06 2.28 11.14
C PRO A 69 9.76 2.69 9.85
N VAL A 70 9.21 2.31 8.69
CA VAL A 70 9.77 2.68 7.38
C VAL A 70 9.66 4.19 7.14
N SER A 71 8.51 4.78 7.49
CA SER A 71 8.32 6.23 7.37
C SER A 71 9.38 7.00 8.16
N ALA A 72 9.71 6.56 9.37
CA ALA A 72 10.72 7.20 10.21
C ALA A 72 12.12 7.16 9.57
N HIS A 73 12.51 6.03 8.97
CA HIS A 73 13.78 5.93 8.24
C HIS A 73 13.80 6.79 6.97
N LEU A 74 12.67 6.91 6.26
CA LEU A 74 12.58 7.71 5.04
C LEU A 74 12.67 9.23 5.30
N GLU A 75 12.38 9.72 6.51
CA GLU A 75 12.56 11.14 6.85
C GLU A 75 14.02 11.61 6.64
N ILE A 76 14.99 10.70 6.83
CA ILE A 76 16.43 10.96 6.65
C ILE A 76 16.72 11.44 5.22
N VAL A 77 15.98 10.93 4.22
CA VAL A 77 16.17 11.30 2.80
C VAL A 77 15.94 12.79 2.58
N SER A 78 14.98 13.39 3.28
CA SER A 78 14.66 14.82 3.15
C SER A 78 15.52 15.74 4.01
N ALA A 79 16.32 15.19 4.93
CA ALA A 79 17.18 15.99 5.80
C ALA A 79 18.36 16.58 5.02
N SER A 80 18.62 17.88 5.22
CA SER A 80 19.68 18.60 4.48
C SER A 80 21.09 18.04 4.76
N GLU A 81 21.32 17.50 5.96
CA GLU A 81 22.62 16.97 6.39
C GLU A 81 23.01 15.66 5.68
N THR A 82 22.01 14.84 5.31
CA THR A 82 22.19 13.51 4.69
C THR A 82 23.03 13.59 3.41
N TRP A 83 22.82 14.65 2.63
CA TRP A 83 23.47 14.81 1.32
C TRP A 83 24.69 15.74 1.37
N ALA A 84 24.80 16.59 2.40
CA ALA A 84 25.91 17.54 2.55
C ALA A 84 27.28 16.86 2.65
N GLN A 85 27.34 15.62 3.15
CA GLN A 85 28.58 14.82 3.22
C GLN A 85 29.21 14.54 1.83
N PHE A 86 28.44 14.66 0.75
CA PHE A 86 28.91 14.46 -0.63
C PHE A 86 29.41 15.75 -1.30
N ASP A 87 29.17 16.92 -0.68
CA ASP A 87 29.54 18.22 -1.24
C ASP A 87 30.99 18.60 -0.90
N GLY A 88 31.55 18.07 0.19
CA GLY A 88 32.90 18.39 0.69
C GLY A 88 34.05 17.58 0.09
N SER A 89 33.77 16.52 -0.66
CA SER A 89 34.79 15.62 -1.23
C SER A 89 35.25 16.08 -2.62
N SER A 90 35.93 17.22 -2.67
CA SER A 90 36.20 17.98 -3.91
C SER A 90 37.18 17.36 -4.92
N LEU A 91 37.68 16.12 -4.72
CA LEU A 91 38.73 15.57 -5.61
C LEU A 91 38.59 14.08 -5.98
N HIS A 92 37.69 13.29 -5.38
CA HIS A 92 37.67 11.83 -5.64
C HIS A 92 36.31 11.19 -5.94
N ASN A 93 35.17 11.82 -5.59
CA ASN A 93 33.87 11.15 -5.74
C ASN A 93 33.23 11.27 -7.14
N SER A 94 33.67 12.20 -8.00
CA SER A 94 33.12 12.36 -9.36
C SER A 94 33.52 11.23 -10.32
N ASP A 95 34.68 10.63 -10.10
CA ASP A 95 35.24 9.54 -10.91
C ASP A 95 35.13 8.16 -10.25
N LEU A 96 34.47 8.07 -9.09
CA LEU A 96 34.23 6.77 -8.48
C LEU A 96 33.27 5.96 -9.36
N PRO A 97 33.64 4.71 -9.69
CA PRO A 97 32.76 3.81 -10.40
C PRO A 97 31.58 3.40 -9.52
N ASP A 98 30.46 3.03 -10.15
CA ASP A 98 29.18 2.77 -9.46
C ASP A 98 29.25 1.63 -8.41
N TYR A 99 30.23 0.73 -8.51
CA TYR A 99 30.46 -0.35 -7.54
C TYR A 99 31.16 0.11 -6.25
N SER A 100 31.65 1.35 -6.19
CA SER A 100 32.25 1.92 -4.98
C SER A 100 31.21 2.40 -3.96
N PHE A 101 29.95 2.52 -4.37
CA PHE A 101 28.87 2.90 -3.46
C PHE A 101 28.36 1.67 -2.70
N SER A 102 28.03 1.87 -1.43
CA SER A 102 27.31 0.90 -0.60
C SER A 102 25.97 1.53 -0.18
N PRO A 103 24.91 0.74 -0.02
CA PRO A 103 23.63 1.26 0.43
C PRO A 103 23.78 1.89 1.82
N GLN A 104 23.18 3.07 2.00
CA GLN A 104 23.22 3.77 3.28
C GLN A 104 22.40 3.04 4.36
N GLU A 105 22.71 3.31 5.63
CA GLU A 105 22.06 2.64 6.76
C GLU A 105 20.54 2.74 6.74
N TYR A 106 19.97 3.90 6.42
CA TYR A 106 18.51 4.07 6.41
C TYR A 106 17.83 3.09 5.44
N ILE A 107 18.43 2.82 4.27
CA ILE A 107 17.82 1.96 3.26
C ILE A 107 18.08 0.49 3.54
N THR A 108 19.22 0.14 4.16
CA THR A 108 19.48 -1.24 4.61
C THR A 108 18.55 -1.63 5.76
N GLN A 109 18.24 -0.73 6.69
CA GLN A 109 17.25 -0.98 7.74
C GLN A 109 15.84 -1.20 7.18
N ILE A 110 15.43 -0.40 6.18
CA ILE A 110 14.16 -0.61 5.47
C ILE A 110 14.15 -1.96 4.75
N GLY A 111 15.25 -2.32 4.08
CA GLY A 111 15.40 -3.60 3.39
C GLY A 111 15.28 -4.78 4.35
N GLN A 112 16.00 -4.75 5.47
CA GLN A 112 15.94 -5.78 6.50
C GLN A 112 14.52 -5.93 7.07
N TYR A 113 13.88 -4.82 7.41
CA TYR A 113 12.50 -4.82 7.88
C TYR A 113 11.54 -5.48 6.88
N LEU A 114 11.68 -5.16 5.59
CA LEU A 114 10.86 -5.74 4.52
C LEU A 114 11.08 -7.25 4.35
N LEU A 115 12.31 -7.74 4.53
CA LEU A 115 12.62 -9.16 4.46
C LEU A 115 12.05 -9.96 5.64
N GLU A 116 11.95 -9.34 6.82
CA GLU A 116 11.40 -9.96 8.03
C GLU A 116 9.87 -9.88 8.11
N LEU A 117 9.28 -8.86 7.48
CA LEU A 117 7.83 -8.61 7.54
C LEU A 117 6.96 -9.82 7.14
N PRO A 118 7.26 -10.60 6.08
CA PRO A 118 6.50 -11.81 5.75
C PRO A 118 6.40 -12.81 6.92
N GLN A 119 7.48 -12.99 7.68
CA GLN A 119 7.51 -13.90 8.83
C GLN A 119 6.61 -13.40 9.97
N HIS A 120 6.54 -12.08 10.15
CA HIS A 120 5.62 -11.47 11.12
C HIS A 120 4.15 -11.57 10.71
N LEU A 121 3.87 -11.63 9.41
CA LEU A 121 2.51 -11.77 8.86
C LEU A 121 2.04 -13.23 8.83
N GLU A 122 2.98 -14.19 8.82
CA GLU A 122 2.72 -15.63 8.75
C GLU A 122 1.63 -16.12 9.75
N PRO A 123 1.70 -15.77 11.05
CA PRO A 123 0.75 -16.26 12.04
C PRO A 123 -0.71 -15.84 11.79
N PHE A 124 -0.92 -14.76 11.03
CA PHE A 124 -2.23 -14.13 10.85
C PHE A 124 -2.81 -14.36 9.47
N LEU A 125 -1.98 -14.36 8.43
CA LEU A 125 -2.43 -14.35 7.03
C LEU A 125 -2.21 -15.68 6.28
N PHE A 126 -1.53 -16.64 6.90
CA PHE A 126 -1.31 -17.98 6.32
C PHE A 126 -2.18 -19.04 7.00
N LYS A 127 -2.57 -18.82 8.27
CA LYS A 127 -3.57 -19.68 8.93
C LYS A 127 -4.95 -19.44 8.33
N GLU A 128 -5.68 -20.52 8.06
CA GLU A 128 -7.07 -20.44 7.63
C GLU A 128 -7.92 -19.69 8.67
N ASN A 129 -8.36 -18.48 8.30
CA ASN A 129 -9.26 -17.68 9.09
C ASN A 129 -10.37 -17.13 8.17
N PRO A 130 -11.52 -17.84 8.08
CA PRO A 130 -12.61 -17.44 7.19
C PRO A 130 -13.15 -16.02 7.49
N ALA A 131 -13.15 -15.62 8.76
CA ALA A 131 -13.61 -14.29 9.16
C ALA A 131 -12.67 -13.19 8.68
N LEU A 132 -11.36 -13.40 8.82
CA LEU A 132 -10.35 -12.46 8.33
C LEU A 132 -10.35 -12.40 6.79
N THR A 133 -10.44 -13.55 6.12
CA THR A 133 -10.56 -13.60 4.66
C THR A 133 -11.80 -12.85 4.17
N CYS A 134 -12.95 -13.04 4.83
CA CYS A 134 -14.18 -12.32 4.52
C CYS A 134 -14.00 -10.81 4.71
N ALA A 135 -13.44 -10.39 5.85
CA ALA A 135 -13.17 -8.99 6.14
C ALA A 135 -12.25 -8.36 5.09
N LEU A 136 -11.12 -8.99 4.75
CA LEU A 136 -10.18 -8.46 3.76
C LEU A 136 -10.80 -8.33 2.37
N LYS A 137 -11.55 -9.34 1.93
CA LYS A 137 -12.27 -9.31 0.63
C LYS A 137 -13.34 -8.24 0.57
N ALA A 138 -13.94 -7.87 1.70
CA ALA A 138 -14.95 -6.81 1.77
C ALA A 138 -14.35 -5.39 1.74
N ILE A 139 -13.05 -5.23 2.04
CA ILE A 139 -12.38 -3.93 2.14
C ILE A 139 -11.90 -3.42 0.77
N ASP A 140 -11.37 -4.30 -0.08
CA ASP A 140 -10.69 -3.89 -1.32
C ASP A 140 -10.73 -5.00 -2.39
N GLN A 141 -10.90 -4.57 -3.64
CA GLN A 141 -11.02 -5.47 -4.79
C GLN A 141 -9.76 -6.33 -5.01
N GLU A 142 -8.56 -5.82 -4.71
CA GLU A 142 -7.30 -6.58 -4.82
C GLU A 142 -7.34 -7.82 -3.91
N TYR A 143 -8.01 -7.75 -2.74
CA TYR A 143 -8.22 -8.91 -1.87
C TYR A 143 -9.34 -9.84 -2.37
N ALA A 144 -10.42 -9.27 -2.91
CA ALA A 144 -11.52 -10.04 -3.47
C ALA A 144 -11.04 -10.96 -4.61
N ASP A 145 -10.15 -10.44 -5.45
CA ASP A 145 -9.56 -11.13 -6.60
C ASP A 145 -8.33 -11.96 -6.24
N ALA A 146 -8.01 -12.09 -4.95
CA ALA A 146 -6.88 -12.89 -4.49
C ALA A 146 -7.03 -14.36 -4.95
N PRO A 147 -5.98 -14.96 -5.51
CA PRO A 147 -6.00 -16.38 -5.86
C PRO A 147 -6.21 -17.23 -4.61
N ASP A 148 -6.90 -18.35 -4.76
CA ASP A 148 -7.13 -19.33 -3.70
C ASP A 148 -5.85 -20.16 -3.47
N ARG A 149 -4.86 -19.51 -2.86
CA ARG A 149 -3.56 -20.09 -2.48
C ARG A 149 -3.17 -19.57 -1.10
N GLU A 150 -2.48 -20.40 -0.34
CA GLU A 150 -1.92 -20.02 0.95
C GLU A 150 -1.00 -18.80 0.80
N GLY A 151 -1.11 -17.84 1.72
CA GLY A 151 -0.32 -16.61 1.71
C GLY A 151 -0.73 -15.56 0.66
N ALA A 152 -1.76 -15.78 -0.16
CA ALA A 152 -2.19 -14.78 -1.17
C ALA A 152 -2.55 -13.41 -0.55
N LEU A 153 -3.30 -13.43 0.54
CA LEU A 153 -3.72 -12.22 1.25
C LEU A 153 -2.53 -11.51 1.90
N ALA A 154 -1.56 -12.28 2.42
CA ALA A 154 -0.30 -11.75 2.93
C ALA A 154 0.48 -11.03 1.83
N GLN A 155 0.59 -11.65 0.66
CA GLN A 155 1.28 -11.05 -0.49
C GLN A 155 0.62 -9.75 -0.93
N ILE A 156 -0.72 -9.68 -0.97
CA ILE A 156 -1.44 -8.44 -1.33
C ILE A 156 -1.20 -7.35 -0.28
N PHE A 157 -1.23 -7.70 1.01
CA PHE A 157 -0.92 -6.73 2.06
C PHE A 157 0.53 -6.22 1.95
N LEU A 158 1.49 -7.12 1.72
CA LEU A 158 2.89 -6.77 1.53
C LEU A 158 3.09 -5.87 0.29
N GLN A 159 2.39 -6.13 -0.81
CA GLN A 159 2.38 -5.27 -1.98
C GLN A 159 1.82 -3.87 -1.68
N LYS A 160 0.76 -3.76 -0.89
CA LYS A 160 0.22 -2.45 -0.46
C LYS A 160 1.23 -1.69 0.41
N VAL A 161 1.93 -2.37 1.33
CA VAL A 161 3.03 -1.79 2.13
C VAL A 161 4.16 -1.31 1.22
N ALA A 162 4.68 -2.17 0.34
CA ALA A 162 5.74 -1.83 -0.61
C ALA A 162 5.39 -0.65 -1.52
N ARG A 163 4.14 -0.58 -2.01
CA ARG A 163 3.63 0.55 -2.80
C ARG A 163 3.67 1.85 -1.98
N GLY A 164 3.28 1.79 -0.72
CA GLY A 164 3.40 2.90 0.24
C GLY A 164 4.83 3.38 0.41
N ILE A 165 5.78 2.46 0.58
CA ILE A 165 7.21 2.77 0.72
C ILE A 165 7.72 3.45 -0.54
N CYS A 166 7.40 2.92 -1.72
CA CYS A 166 7.84 3.51 -2.98
C CYS A 166 7.30 4.93 -3.17
N ASN A 167 6.02 5.15 -2.84
CA ASN A 167 5.38 6.47 -2.95
C ASN A 167 6.00 7.46 -1.96
N SER A 168 6.15 7.07 -0.69
CA SER A 168 6.77 7.92 0.32
C SER A 168 8.23 8.22 -0.01
N PHE A 169 8.99 7.25 -0.52
CA PHE A 169 10.38 7.49 -0.92
C PHE A 169 10.43 8.47 -2.10
N ALA A 170 9.57 8.32 -3.11
CA ALA A 170 9.47 9.26 -4.22
C ALA A 170 9.13 10.69 -3.75
N GLU A 171 8.22 10.84 -2.79
CA GLU A 171 7.88 12.13 -2.18
C GLU A 171 9.08 12.73 -1.43
N LYS A 172 9.80 11.92 -0.64
CA LYS A 172 10.98 12.39 0.10
C LYS A 172 12.11 12.82 -0.83
N VAL A 173 12.35 12.09 -1.92
CA VAL A 173 13.32 12.49 -2.96
C VAL A 173 12.98 13.86 -3.55
N LEU A 174 11.72 14.11 -3.86
CA LEU A 174 11.29 15.41 -4.40
C LEU A 174 11.33 16.56 -3.38
N SER A 175 11.44 16.26 -2.09
CA SER A 175 11.58 17.25 -1.02
C SER A 175 13.02 17.58 -0.65
N ILE A 176 14.01 16.90 -1.26
CA ILE A 176 15.43 17.21 -1.09
C ILE A 176 15.69 18.65 -1.53
N SER A 177 16.39 19.44 -0.72
CA SER A 177 16.66 20.85 -1.03
C SER A 177 17.70 21.04 -2.12
N THR A 178 18.79 20.27 -2.08
CA THR A 178 19.89 20.33 -3.06
C THR A 178 20.59 18.98 -3.10
N LEU A 179 20.97 18.54 -4.31
CA LEU A 179 21.59 17.25 -4.54
C LEU A 179 22.74 17.40 -5.55
N SER A 180 23.97 17.21 -5.07
CA SER A 180 25.16 17.19 -5.93
C SER A 180 25.22 15.91 -6.79
N GLN A 181 26.09 15.90 -7.80
CA GLN A 181 26.23 14.75 -8.69
C GLN A 181 26.60 13.44 -7.95
N PRO A 182 27.56 13.43 -6.99
CA PRO A 182 27.85 12.22 -6.22
C PRO A 182 26.67 11.80 -5.32
N ALA A 183 25.98 12.75 -4.70
CA ALA A 183 24.77 12.46 -3.91
C ALA A 183 23.65 11.84 -4.76
N SER A 184 23.47 12.32 -6.00
CA SER A 184 22.52 11.75 -6.97
C SER A 184 22.85 10.30 -7.35
N ARG A 185 24.14 9.97 -7.48
CA ARG A 185 24.60 8.58 -7.70
C ARG A 185 24.35 7.71 -6.47
N GLN A 186 24.69 8.19 -5.27
CA GLN A 186 24.41 7.46 -4.03
C GLN A 186 22.91 7.19 -3.87
N LEU A 187 22.05 8.20 -4.04
CA LEU A 187 20.60 8.02 -3.95
C LEU A 187 20.07 7.03 -4.99
N SER A 188 20.61 7.05 -6.21
CA SER A 188 20.29 6.05 -7.23
C SER A 188 20.70 4.63 -6.80
N HIS A 189 21.84 4.50 -6.12
CA HIS A 189 22.30 3.23 -5.55
C HIS A 189 21.38 2.75 -4.42
N ASP A 190 20.96 3.64 -3.52
CA ASP A 190 20.03 3.33 -2.43
C ASP A 190 18.66 2.87 -2.98
N ILE A 191 18.11 3.55 -4.00
CA ILE A 191 16.85 3.14 -4.65
C ILE A 191 17.01 1.79 -5.37
N ASN A 192 18.15 1.53 -6.02
CA ASN A 192 18.44 0.23 -6.64
C ASN A 192 18.48 -0.90 -5.59
N TYR A 193 19.07 -0.65 -4.41
CA TYR A 193 19.08 -1.63 -3.32
C TYR A 193 17.66 -2.00 -2.91
N LEU A 194 16.78 -1.01 -2.69
CA LEU A 194 15.37 -1.28 -2.39
C LEU A 194 14.70 -2.07 -3.52
N ASN A 195 14.97 -1.74 -4.79
CA ASN A 195 14.43 -2.49 -5.91
C ASN A 195 14.84 -3.97 -5.89
N ASN A 196 16.07 -4.29 -5.52
CA ASN A 196 16.52 -5.68 -5.39
C ASN A 196 15.76 -6.40 -4.26
N ILE A 197 15.60 -5.77 -3.09
CA ILE A 197 14.80 -6.34 -2.00
C ILE A 197 13.35 -6.59 -2.43
N LEU A 198 12.74 -5.65 -3.16
CA LEU A 198 11.39 -5.83 -3.68
C LEU A 198 11.31 -7.00 -4.67
N GLN A 199 12.32 -7.16 -5.54
CA GLN A 199 12.40 -8.30 -6.47
C GLN A 199 12.53 -9.64 -5.73
N ASP A 200 13.34 -9.69 -4.66
CA ASP A 200 13.47 -10.89 -3.82
C ASP A 200 12.14 -11.28 -3.15
N LEU A 201 11.27 -10.30 -2.87
CA LEU A 201 9.92 -10.49 -2.35
C LEU A 201 8.85 -10.73 -3.44
N GLY A 202 9.25 -10.77 -4.71
CA GLY A 202 8.34 -10.91 -5.85
C GLY A 202 7.44 -9.70 -6.08
N ILE A 203 7.90 -8.50 -5.72
CA ILE A 203 7.18 -7.23 -5.83
C ILE A 203 7.89 -6.32 -6.83
N THR A 204 7.11 -5.66 -7.68
CA THR A 204 7.64 -4.66 -8.61
C THR A 204 7.66 -3.28 -7.95
N MET A 205 8.78 -2.57 -8.06
CA MET A 205 8.89 -1.17 -7.66
C MET A 205 7.90 -0.29 -8.42
N SER A 206 7.31 0.71 -7.77
CA SER A 206 6.35 1.62 -8.41
C SER A 206 6.97 2.36 -9.62
N GLU A 207 6.16 2.62 -10.64
CA GLU A 207 6.58 3.39 -11.82
C GLU A 207 7.15 4.77 -11.44
N ASN A 208 6.57 5.43 -10.44
CA ASN A 208 7.02 6.74 -9.96
C ASN A 208 8.49 6.71 -9.51
N LEU A 209 8.84 5.73 -8.68
CA LEU A 209 10.19 5.58 -8.16
C LEU A 209 11.17 5.08 -9.24
N GLN A 210 10.70 4.24 -10.17
CA GLN A 210 11.48 3.83 -11.36
C GLN A 210 11.85 5.02 -12.26
N GLN A 211 10.90 5.94 -12.49
CA GLN A 211 11.17 7.16 -13.27
C GLN A 211 12.19 8.05 -12.54
N LEU A 212 12.04 8.27 -11.24
CA LEU A 212 13.01 9.04 -10.45
C LEU A 212 14.40 8.40 -10.50
N LEU A 213 14.52 7.09 -10.32
CA LEU A 213 15.77 6.35 -10.43
C LEU A 213 16.45 6.57 -11.78
N ALA A 214 15.68 6.52 -12.88
CA ALA A 214 16.22 6.76 -14.21
C ALA A 214 16.72 8.21 -14.35
N LEU A 215 15.92 9.19 -13.93
CA LEU A 215 16.26 10.62 -14.00
C LEU A 215 17.47 11.00 -13.15
N LEU A 216 17.64 10.40 -11.98
CA LEU A 216 18.79 10.64 -11.09
C LEU A 216 20.12 10.16 -11.70
N LYS A 217 20.08 9.16 -12.58
CA LYS A 217 21.26 8.62 -13.29
C LYS A 217 21.67 9.46 -14.49
N ILE A 218 20.78 10.29 -15.04
CA ILE A 218 21.08 11.05 -16.25
C ILE A 218 22.17 12.11 -15.95
N PRO A 219 23.25 12.16 -16.74
CA PRO A 219 24.27 13.21 -16.64
C PRO A 219 23.70 14.63 -16.88
N PRO A 220 24.21 15.67 -16.19
CA PRO A 220 23.72 17.05 -16.32
C PRO A 220 23.66 17.57 -17.76
N ASP A 221 24.66 17.26 -18.59
CA ASP A 221 24.80 17.66 -19.99
C ASP A 221 23.78 17.00 -20.91
N GLN A 222 23.28 15.81 -20.54
CA GLN A 222 22.35 15.01 -21.34
C GLN A 222 20.91 15.09 -20.80
N TYR A 223 20.69 15.81 -19.69
CA TYR A 223 19.43 15.81 -18.97
C TYR A 223 18.25 16.20 -19.84
N GLN A 224 18.36 17.30 -20.60
CA GLN A 224 17.29 17.81 -21.45
C GLN A 224 16.84 16.81 -22.54
N VAL A 225 17.78 16.03 -23.09
CA VAL A 225 17.51 15.10 -24.18
C VAL A 225 17.02 13.75 -23.66
N GLN A 226 17.67 13.22 -22.61
CA GLN A 226 17.35 11.90 -22.08
C GLN A 226 16.17 11.90 -21.11
N SER A 227 15.73 13.07 -20.61
CA SER A 227 14.51 13.16 -19.78
C SER A 227 13.20 13.12 -20.60
N ILE A 228 13.29 13.08 -21.93
CA ILE A 228 12.11 13.02 -22.80
C ILE A 228 11.38 11.68 -22.60
N GLY A 229 10.05 11.75 -22.40
CA GLY A 229 9.21 10.56 -22.18
C GLY A 229 8.92 10.26 -20.71
N TYR A 230 9.62 10.90 -19.77
CA TYR A 230 9.32 10.83 -18.34
C TYR A 230 8.26 11.87 -17.94
N SER A 231 7.61 11.65 -16.79
CA SER A 231 6.62 12.59 -16.24
C SER A 231 7.22 13.98 -16.00
N ALA A 232 6.56 15.01 -16.53
CA ALA A 232 7.00 16.40 -16.40
C ALA A 232 7.21 16.84 -14.94
N LYS A 233 6.39 16.32 -14.01
CA LYS A 233 6.54 16.56 -12.56
C LYS A 233 7.91 16.10 -12.05
N TYR A 234 8.32 14.88 -12.42
CA TYR A 234 9.58 14.29 -11.96
C TYR A 234 10.79 14.91 -12.64
N VAL A 235 10.67 15.22 -13.94
CA VAL A 235 11.72 15.94 -14.68
C VAL A 235 11.98 17.32 -14.06
N ALA A 236 10.92 18.08 -13.79
CA ALA A 236 11.04 19.40 -13.16
C ALA A 236 11.61 19.30 -11.74
N GLY A 237 11.13 18.34 -10.93
CA GLY A 237 11.62 18.13 -9.57
C GLY A 237 13.09 17.78 -9.52
N ILE A 238 13.55 16.79 -10.30
CA ILE A 238 14.96 16.41 -10.32
C ILE A 238 15.85 17.52 -10.88
N ARG A 239 15.37 18.27 -11.89
CA ARG A 239 16.06 19.47 -12.40
C ARG A 239 16.26 20.52 -11.30
N GLN A 240 15.22 20.76 -10.50
CA GLN A 240 15.25 21.73 -9.41
C GLN A 240 16.24 21.32 -8.31
N ILE A 241 16.16 20.09 -7.80
CA ILE A 241 17.04 19.67 -6.69
C ILE A 241 18.51 19.56 -7.12
N ARG A 242 18.80 19.31 -8.41
CA ARG A 242 20.17 19.22 -8.95
C ARG A 242 20.70 20.53 -9.54
N HIS A 243 19.92 21.63 -9.46
CA HIS A 243 20.27 22.94 -10.05
C HIS A 243 20.70 22.88 -11.52
N LEU A 244 19.99 22.09 -12.34
CA LEU A 244 20.32 21.95 -13.76
C LEU A 244 19.77 23.14 -14.54
N MET A 245 20.66 23.87 -15.22
CA MET A 245 20.31 25.05 -16.03
C MET A 245 19.42 24.65 -17.21
N SER A 246 18.37 25.42 -17.46
CA SER A 246 17.57 25.29 -18.68
C SER A 246 18.28 26.06 -19.79
N ASN A 247 19.02 25.36 -20.65
CA ASN A 247 19.47 25.92 -21.93
C ASN A 247 18.33 25.87 -22.95
#